data_AF-A0A9E1B3M9-F1
#
_entry.id   AF-A0A9E1B3M9-F1
#
_cell.length_a   1.000
_cell.length_b   1.000
_cell.length_c   1.000
_cell.angle_alpha   90.00
_cell.angle_beta   90.00
_cell.angle_gamma   90.00
#
_symmetry.space_group_name_H-M   'P 1'
#
loop_
_entity.id
_entity.type
_entity.pdbx_description
1 polymer ?
#
loop_
_entity_poly.entity_id
_entity_poly.type
_entity_poly.pdbx_seq_one_letter_code
_entity_poly.pdbx_strand_id
1 'polypeptide(L)'
;MLYIEFLNRHTIIHFVNNIEKKTTYPLKHWIEKLSNKGFGQPYKSFLVNLDYVSGFSSDGKDIIMNNGEKIPLSKNFKKSFTNQYFANLHNIL
;
A
#
# COMPACT_ATOMS: atom_id res chain seq x y z
N MET A 1 -4.70 8.37 -5.25
CA MET A 1 -4.86 7.64 -3.97
C MET A 1 -3.53 6.94 -3.70
N LEU A 2 -2.98 7.11 -2.51
CA LEU A 2 -1.67 6.60 -2.10
C LEU A 2 -1.78 5.21 -1.48
N TYR A 3 -2.53 5.09 -0.40
CA TYR A 3 -2.76 3.82 0.28
C TYR A 3 -4.06 3.86 1.08
N ILE A 4 -4.44 2.69 1.56
CA ILE A 4 -5.57 2.48 2.44
C ILE A 4 -5.04 1.78 3.67
N GLU A 5 -5.36 2.30 4.85
CA GLU A 5 -5.08 1.63 6.12
C GLU A 5 -6.37 1.23 6.83
N PHE A 6 -6.30 0.16 7.61
CA PHE A 6 -7.36 -0.26 8.51
C PHE A 6 -7.00 0.13 9.94
N LEU A 7 -7.71 1.13 10.46
CA LEU A 7 -7.46 1.73 11.76
C LEU A 7 -8.78 1.93 12.50
N ASN A 8 -8.83 1.54 13.78
CA ASN A 8 -10.00 1.75 14.65
C ASN A 8 -11.34 1.27 14.05
N ARG A 9 -11.35 0.08 13.43
CA ARG A 9 -12.51 -0.54 12.77
C ARG A 9 -13.03 0.19 11.53
N HIS A 10 -12.23 1.09 10.96
CA HIS A 10 -12.53 1.81 9.72
C HIS A 10 -11.39 1.67 8.74
N THR A 11 -11.69 1.87 7.47
CA THR A 11 -10.63 2.12 6.49
C THR A 11 -10.45 3.61 6.31
N ILE A 12 -9.20 4.05 6.23
CA ILE A 12 -8.82 5.42 5.92
C ILE A 12 -8.11 5.39 4.57
N ILE A 13 -8.63 6.15 3.62
CA ILE A 13 -8.04 6.29 2.30
C ILE A 13 -7.20 7.56 2.29
N HIS A 14 -5.91 7.41 2.03
CA HIS A 14 -4.93 8.49 1.97
C HIS A 14 -4.75 8.95 0.52
N PHE A 15 -4.97 10.23 0.23
CA PHE A 15 -4.83 10.81 -1.12
C PHE A 15 -3.54 11.63 -1.25
N VAL A 16 -3.11 11.82 -2.50
CA VAL A 16 -1.87 12.55 -2.87
C VAL A 16 -1.84 14.00 -2.38
N ASN A 17 -2.99 14.61 -2.16
CA ASN A 17 -3.15 15.97 -1.69
C ASN A 17 -3.30 16.05 -0.15
N ASN A 18 -2.86 15.02 0.58
CA ASN A 18 -2.99 14.89 2.03
C ASN A 18 -4.43 14.95 2.54
N ILE A 19 -5.42 14.74 1.66
CA ILE A 19 -6.80 14.51 2.08
C ILE A 19 -6.94 13.05 2.50
N GLU A 20 -7.64 12.84 3.59
CA GLU A 20 -8.05 11.51 4.05
C GLU A 20 -9.55 11.33 3.91
N LYS A 21 -9.97 10.11 3.56
CA LYS A 21 -11.39 9.72 3.58
C LYS A 21 -11.59 8.48 4.42
N LYS A 22 -12.32 8.64 5.52
CA LYS A 22 -12.79 7.53 6.37
C LYS A 22 -13.96 6.80 5.69
N THR A 23 -13.94 5.47 5.73
CA THR A 23 -15.04 4.63 5.23
C THR A 23 -15.35 3.48 6.19
N THR A 24 -16.57 2.95 6.08
CA THR A 24 -17.05 1.79 6.86
C THR A 24 -16.74 0.45 6.19
N TYR A 25 -16.23 0.46 4.95
CA TYR A 25 -15.88 -0.77 4.25
C TYR A 25 -14.65 -1.44 4.91
N PRO A 26 -14.66 -2.76 5.11
CA PRO A 26 -13.50 -3.49 5.62
C PRO A 26 -12.36 -3.46 4.60
N LEU A 27 -11.11 -3.66 5.04
CA LEU A 27 -9.96 -3.67 4.13
C LEU A 27 -10.09 -4.71 3.01
N LYS A 28 -10.69 -5.87 3.31
CA LYS A 28 -10.97 -6.93 2.32
C LYS A 28 -11.77 -6.43 1.11
N HIS A 29 -12.75 -5.54 1.33
CA HIS A 29 -13.52 -4.93 0.24
C HIS A 29 -12.60 -4.20 -0.76
N TRP A 30 -11.62 -3.45 -0.25
CA TRP A 30 -10.69 -2.71 -1.10
C TRP A 30 -9.68 -3.60 -1.79
N ILE A 31 -9.19 -4.64 -1.11
CA ILE A 31 -8.30 -5.65 -1.71
C ILE A 31 -8.96 -6.28 -2.94
N GLU A 32 -10.22 -6.68 -2.81
CA GLU A 32 -10.98 -7.28 -3.92
C GLU A 32 -11.25 -6.24 -5.03
N LYS A 33 -11.73 -5.06 -4.65
CA LYS A 33 -12.09 -3.98 -5.58
C LYS A 33 -10.90 -3.43 -6.38
N LEU A 34 -9.71 -3.42 -5.79
CA LEU A 34 -8.48 -2.90 -6.40
C LEU A 34 -7.55 -4.03 -6.87
N SER A 35 -8.05 -5.26 -6.90
CA SER A 35 -7.31 -6.38 -7.48
C SER A 35 -6.92 -6.07 -8.93
N ASN A 36 -5.67 -6.35 -9.28
CA ASN A 36 -5.08 -6.07 -10.60
C ASN A 36 -5.09 -4.58 -11.01
N LYS A 37 -5.18 -3.65 -10.05
CA LYS A 37 -5.11 -2.18 -10.29
C LYS A 37 -3.82 -1.54 -9.78
N GLY A 38 -2.73 -2.31 -9.70
CA GLY A 38 -1.45 -1.80 -9.19
C GLY A 38 -1.42 -1.60 -7.67
N PHE A 39 -2.22 -2.37 -6.91
CA PHE A 39 -2.19 -2.33 -5.44
C PHE A 39 -1.56 -3.58 -4.85
N GLY A 40 -0.73 -3.39 -3.83
CA GLY A 40 -0.09 -4.47 -3.08
C GLY A 40 -0.27 -4.32 -1.57
N GLN A 41 -0.29 -5.44 -0.85
CA GLN A 41 -0.46 -5.45 0.60
C GLN A 41 0.89 -5.69 1.31
N PRO A 42 1.45 -4.71 2.03
CA PRO A 42 2.74 -4.87 2.72
C PRO A 42 2.61 -5.32 4.18
N TYR A 43 1.40 -5.15 4.74
CA TYR A 43 1.07 -5.45 6.12
C TYR A 43 -0.42 -5.75 6.22
N LYS A 44 -0.83 -6.49 7.25
CA LYS A 44 -2.22 -6.96 7.43
C LYS A 44 -3.28 -5.84 7.45
N SER A 45 -2.89 -4.62 7.80
CA SER A 45 -3.77 -3.46 7.92
C SER A 45 -3.53 -2.41 6.83
N PHE A 46 -2.79 -2.72 5.76
CA PHE A 46 -2.46 -1.76 4.71
C PHE A 46 -2.75 -2.32 3.32
N LEU A 47 -3.02 -1.43 2.36
CA LEU A 47 -3.07 -1.71 0.93
C LEU A 47 -2.51 -0.48 0.21
N VAL A 48 -1.42 -0.65 -0.54
CA VAL A 48 -0.60 0.45 -1.07
C VAL A 48 -0.67 0.48 -2.59
N ASN A 49 -0.79 1.68 -3.16
CA ASN A 49 -0.62 1.91 -4.59
C ASN A 49 0.87 1.82 -4.96
N LEU A 50 1.23 0.84 -5.78
CA LEU A 50 2.60 0.52 -6.14
C LEU A 50 3.26 1.63 -6.97
N ASP A 51 2.47 2.43 -7.71
CA ASP A 51 2.97 3.55 -8.52
C ASP A 51 3.54 4.70 -7.66
N TYR A 52 3.19 4.72 -6.37
CA TYR A 52 3.59 5.76 -5.42
C TYR A 52 4.65 5.28 -4.43
N VAL A 53 5.21 4.09 -4.64
CA VAL A 53 6.31 3.54 -3.82
C VAL A 53 7.64 4.05 -4.36
N SER A 54 8.38 4.78 -3.52
CA SER A 54 9.74 5.26 -3.82
C SER A 54 10.83 4.24 -3.50
N GLY A 55 10.56 3.27 -2.62
CA GLY A 55 11.50 2.21 -2.31
C GLY A 55 11.26 1.58 -0.94
N PHE A 56 12.32 1.08 -0.34
CA PHE A 56 12.31 0.38 0.94
C PHE A 56 13.31 1.01 1.91
N SER A 57 13.02 0.93 3.21
CA SER A 57 13.99 1.34 4.25
C SER A 57 15.27 0.50 4.17
N SER A 58 16.38 1.05 4.67
CA SER A 58 17.68 0.36 4.69
C SER A 58 17.66 -0.94 5.50
N ASP A 59 16.86 -1.00 6.56
CA ASP A 59 16.64 -2.24 7.34
C ASP A 59 15.58 -3.17 6.73
N GLY A 60 14.96 -2.74 5.62
CA GLY A 60 13.97 -3.49 4.86
C GLY A 60 12.69 -3.81 5.62
N LYS A 61 12.37 -3.03 6.66
CA LYS A 61 11.16 -3.18 7.49
C LYS A 61 10.03 -2.24 7.10
N ASP A 62 10.30 -1.24 6.28
CA ASP A 62 9.29 -0.28 5.80
C ASP A 62 9.38 -0.11 4.28
N ILE A 63 8.25 0.29 3.71
CA ILE A 63 8.13 0.90 2.39
C ILE A 63 8.17 2.41 2.57
N ILE A 64 8.85 3.07 1.65
CA ILE A 64 8.90 4.53 1.56
C ILE A 64 7.98 4.95 0.43
N MET A 65 6.92 5.70 0.76
CA MET A 65 6.01 6.31 -0.20
C MET A 65 6.64 7.60 -0.78
N ASN A 66 6.15 8.06 -1.93
CA ASN A 66 6.69 9.25 -2.60
C ASN A 66 6.43 10.58 -1.88
N ASN A 67 5.50 10.60 -0.93
CA ASN A 67 5.30 11.70 0.01
C ASN A 67 6.22 11.61 1.26
N GLY A 68 7.10 10.61 1.31
CA GLY A 68 8.04 10.39 2.42
C GLY A 68 7.51 9.55 3.58
N GLU A 69 6.23 9.15 3.55
CA GLU A 69 5.64 8.31 4.61
C GLU A 69 6.21 6.90 4.60
N LYS A 70 6.31 6.33 5.81
CA LYS A 70 6.81 4.98 6.05
C LYS A 70 5.67 4.04 6.39
N ILE A 71 5.50 3.00 5.59
CA ILE A 71 4.49 1.97 5.82
C ILE A 71 5.19 0.66 6.20
N PRO A 72 4.80 0.00 7.31
CA PRO A 72 5.41 -1.26 7.71
C PRO A 72 5.36 -2.34 6.63
N LEU A 73 6.46 -3.06 6.47
CA LEU A 73 6.62 -4.22 5.60
C LEU A 73 6.87 -5.46 6.46
N SER A 74 5.81 -6.22 6.73
CA SER A 74 5.93 -7.42 7.55
C SER A 74 6.58 -8.57 6.79
N LYS A 75 7.30 -9.44 7.52
CA LYS A 75 7.94 -10.65 6.98
C LYS A 75 6.98 -11.52 6.16
N ASN A 76 5.74 -11.68 6.63
CA ASN A 76 4.73 -12.54 5.98
C ASN A 76 4.28 -12.00 4.61
N PHE A 77 4.35 -10.69 4.41
CA PHE A 77 3.87 -10.03 3.20
C PHE A 77 5.01 -9.61 2.27
N LYS A 78 6.23 -9.46 2.81
CA LYS A 78 7.42 -8.93 2.12
C LYS A 78 7.63 -9.55 0.74
N LYS A 79 7.71 -10.88 0.65
CA LYS A 79 7.98 -11.58 -0.62
C LYS A 79 6.91 -11.30 -1.68
N SER A 80 5.63 -11.40 -1.30
CA SER A 80 4.52 -11.15 -2.22
C SER A 80 4.50 -9.70 -2.69
N PHE A 81 4.64 -8.77 -1.75
CA PHE A 81 4.64 -7.33 -2.03
C PHE A 81 5.80 -6.93 -2.95
N THR A 82 7.04 -7.36 -2.66
CA THR A 82 8.20 -7.02 -3.49
C THR A 82 8.05 -7.57 -4.90
N ASN A 83 7.54 -8.80 -5.06
CA ASN A 83 7.31 -9.38 -6.38
C ASN A 83 6.29 -8.57 -7.19
N GLN A 84 5.18 -8.15 -6.56
CA GLN A 84 4.19 -7.29 -7.20
C GLN A 84 4.78 -5.92 -7.57
N TYR A 85 5.58 -5.33 -6.68
CA TYR A 85 6.23 -4.05 -6.93
C TYR A 85 7.17 -4.10 -8.14
N PHE A 86 8.09 -5.07 -8.19
CA PHE A 86 9.01 -5.19 -9.31
C PHE A 86 8.29 -5.51 -10.63
N ALA A 87 7.25 -6.35 -10.60
CA ALA A 87 6.41 -6.59 -11.77
C ALA A 87 5.70 -5.30 -12.24
N ASN A 88 5.24 -4.46 -11.32
CA ASN A 88 4.60 -3.18 -11.64
C ASN A 88 5.55 -2.20 -12.32
N LEU A 89 6.82 -2.13 -11.88
CA LEU A 89 7.84 -1.28 -12.51
C LEU A 89 8.09 -1.62 -13.98
N HIS A 90 8.01 -2.90 -14.35
CA HIS A 90 8.15 -3.34 -15.74
C HIS A 90 6.97 -2.97 -16.63
N ASN A 91 5.78 -2.71 -16.07
CA ASN A 91 4.60 -2.31 -16.84
C ASN A 91 4.54 -0.80 -17.11
N ILE A 92 5.38 -0.01 -16.46
CA ILE A 92 5.44 1.46 -16.60
C ILE A 92 6.45 1.89 -17.68
N LEU A 93 7.34 0.97 -18.10
CA LEU A 93 8.34 1.16 -19.17
C LEU A 93 7.84 0.57 -20.48
#